data_AF-A0A960URB9-F1
#
_entry.id   AF-A0A960URB9-F1
#
_cell.length_a   1.000
_cell.length_b   1.000
_cell.length_c   1.000
_cell.angle_alpha   90.00
_cell.angle_beta   90.00
_cell.angle_gamma   90.00
#
_symmetry.space_group_name_H-M   'P 1'
#
loop_
_entity.id
_entity.type
_entity.pdbx_description
1 polymer ?
#
loop_
_entity_poly.entity_id
_entity_poly.type
_entity_poly.pdbx_seq_one_letter_code
_entity_poly.pdbx_strand_id
1 'polypeptide(L)'
;MNPILWSPSHPEKSQLAEFIQRIKASYPSASALSTTDYAGIHRWSVENLEDFWKETSEFVGLQFRKPPSRILDRSATIQNSRWFVDSQLNFAENLLRNRGNQTALVSIDEVGQEIRFTADELFAEVSRYSRSMKKSGLQPGDRVAAFLPNRAHTVLA
;
A
#
# COMPACT_ATOMS: atom_id res chain seq x y z
N MET A 1 -24.43 -11.53 -26.83
CA MET A 1 -23.89 -11.13 -25.52
C MET A 1 -23.49 -12.38 -24.78
N ASN A 2 -22.28 -12.44 -24.25
CA ASN A 2 -21.85 -13.58 -23.44
C ASN A 2 -22.66 -13.60 -22.13
N PRO A 3 -23.13 -14.76 -21.66
CA PRO A 3 -23.86 -14.86 -20.40
C PRO A 3 -22.94 -14.48 -19.23
N ILE A 4 -23.48 -13.75 -18.26
CA ILE A 4 -22.77 -13.45 -17.00
C ILE A 4 -22.63 -14.77 -16.24
N LEU A 5 -21.38 -15.20 -15.99
CA LEU A 5 -21.09 -16.49 -15.36
C LEU A 5 -21.16 -16.44 -13.83
N TRP A 6 -20.94 -15.27 -13.24
CA TRP A 6 -20.92 -15.07 -11.80
C TRP A 6 -21.19 -13.61 -11.45
N SER A 7 -21.76 -13.36 -10.29
CA SER A 7 -21.92 -12.01 -9.72
C SER A 7 -21.78 -12.07 -8.20
N PRO A 8 -21.17 -11.04 -7.57
CA PRO A 8 -21.02 -10.99 -6.13
C PRO A 8 -22.39 -10.87 -5.46
N SER A 9 -22.62 -11.64 -4.39
CA SER A 9 -23.89 -11.59 -3.66
C SER A 9 -24.03 -10.35 -2.77
N HIS A 10 -22.91 -9.78 -2.30
CA HIS A 10 -22.87 -8.65 -1.36
C HIS A 10 -21.77 -7.63 -1.72
N PRO A 11 -21.79 -7.01 -2.91
CA PRO A 11 -20.78 -6.03 -3.32
C PRO A 11 -20.70 -4.82 -2.37
N GLU A 12 -21.78 -4.50 -1.68
CA GLU A 12 -21.88 -3.42 -0.69
C GLU A 12 -21.05 -3.65 0.58
N LYS A 13 -20.64 -4.89 0.86
CA LYS A 13 -19.77 -5.25 2.00
C LYS A 13 -18.28 -5.25 1.65
N SER A 14 -17.92 -4.81 0.45
CA SER A 14 -16.52 -4.74 0.03
C SER A 14 -15.80 -3.54 0.64
N GLN A 15 -14.47 -3.64 0.76
CA GLN A 15 -13.63 -2.49 1.16
C GLN A 15 -13.75 -1.32 0.17
N LEU A 16 -14.01 -1.62 -1.11
CA LEU A 16 -14.28 -0.57 -2.10
C LEU A 16 -15.59 0.17 -1.76
N ALA A 17 -16.66 -0.54 -1.41
CA ALA A 17 -17.92 0.09 -1.03
C ALA A 17 -17.75 0.99 0.21
N GLU A 18 -17.02 0.54 1.23
CA GLU A 18 -16.67 1.36 2.40
C GLU A 18 -15.89 2.62 1.99
N PHE A 19 -14.85 2.46 1.18
CA PHE A 19 -14.03 3.56 0.68
C PHE A 19 -14.84 4.60 -0.11
N ILE A 20 -15.78 4.16 -0.95
CA ILE A 20 -16.64 5.06 -1.72
C ILE A 20 -17.63 5.79 -0.81
N GLN A 21 -18.16 5.16 0.24
CA GLN A 21 -19.00 5.87 1.21
C GLN A 21 -18.23 6.99 1.91
N ARG A 22 -16.95 6.74 2.26
CA ARG A 22 -16.06 7.78 2.80
C ARG A 22 -15.88 8.94 1.80
N ILE A 23 -15.53 8.63 0.55
CA ILE A 23 -15.37 9.65 -0.51
C ILE A 23 -16.65 10.47 -0.69
N LYS A 24 -17.83 9.83 -0.72
CA LYS A 24 -19.12 10.52 -0.83
C LYS A 24 -19.38 11.50 0.31
N ALA A 25 -18.96 11.14 1.53
CA ALA A 25 -19.10 12.01 2.70
C ALA A 25 -18.12 13.19 2.66
N SER A 26 -16.93 13.00 2.10
CA SER A 26 -15.87 14.02 2.05
C SER A 26 -15.99 15.00 0.88
N TYR A 27 -16.53 14.59 -0.28
CA TYR A 27 -16.53 15.40 -1.51
C TYR A 27 -17.93 15.58 -2.10
N PRO A 28 -18.42 16.83 -2.25
CA PRO A 28 -19.67 17.11 -2.95
C PRO A 28 -19.69 16.59 -4.40
N SER A 29 -18.55 16.62 -5.09
CA SER A 29 -18.39 16.10 -6.47
C SER A 29 -18.64 14.60 -6.58
N ALA A 30 -18.50 13.87 -5.46
CA ALA A 30 -18.72 12.43 -5.40
C ALA A 30 -20.12 12.03 -4.93
N SER A 31 -20.98 12.98 -4.52
CA SER A 31 -22.27 12.69 -3.87
C SER A 31 -23.18 11.75 -4.67
N ALA A 32 -23.12 11.83 -6.01
CA ALA A 32 -23.90 10.99 -6.93
C ALA A 32 -23.31 9.58 -7.16
N LEU A 33 -22.12 9.26 -6.65
CA LEU A 33 -21.52 7.95 -6.84
C LEU A 33 -22.37 6.84 -6.21
N SER A 34 -22.48 5.72 -6.91
CA SER A 34 -23.03 4.47 -6.38
C SER A 34 -21.88 3.52 -6.02
N THR A 35 -21.98 2.83 -4.89
CA THR A 35 -21.00 1.81 -4.47
C THR A 35 -21.00 0.58 -5.39
N THR A 36 -22.04 0.41 -6.21
CA THR A 36 -22.18 -0.72 -7.16
C THR A 36 -21.88 -0.32 -8.60
N ASP A 37 -21.66 0.98 -8.88
CA ASP A 37 -21.30 1.48 -10.22
C ASP A 37 -19.79 1.73 -10.32
N TYR A 38 -19.04 0.66 -10.63
CA TYR A 38 -17.59 0.75 -10.80
C TYR A 38 -17.18 1.73 -11.91
N ALA A 39 -17.97 1.84 -12.99
CA ALA A 39 -17.65 2.73 -14.10
C ALA A 39 -17.73 4.21 -13.68
N GLY A 40 -18.75 4.56 -12.90
CA GLY A 40 -18.87 5.89 -12.29
C GLY A 40 -17.75 6.18 -11.30
N ILE A 41 -17.42 5.21 -10.44
CA ILE A 41 -16.31 5.31 -9.47
C ILE A 41 -14.98 5.57 -10.20
N HIS A 42 -14.67 4.78 -11.22
CA HIS A 42 -13.44 4.92 -12.00
C HIS A 42 -13.38 6.26 -12.74
N ARG A 43 -14.49 6.71 -13.32
CA ARG A 43 -14.54 8.02 -13.97
C ARG A 43 -14.20 9.13 -12.99
N TRP A 44 -14.82 9.12 -11.81
CA TRP A 44 -14.58 10.12 -10.78
C TRP A 44 -13.12 10.10 -10.30
N SER A 45 -12.50 8.92 -10.13
CA SER A 45 -11.09 8.84 -9.67
C SER A 45 -10.09 9.40 -10.68
N VAL A 46 -10.40 9.32 -11.98
CA VAL A 46 -9.58 9.89 -13.05
C VAL A 46 -9.80 11.40 -13.19
N GLU A 47 -11.04 11.87 -13.05
CA GLU A 47 -11.39 13.29 -13.12
C GLU A 47 -10.95 14.07 -11.87
N ASN A 48 -10.91 13.43 -10.70
CA ASN A 48 -10.58 14.03 -9.40
C ASN A 48 -9.34 13.35 -8.79
N LEU A 49 -8.25 13.28 -9.56
CA LEU A 49 -7.01 12.55 -9.21
C LEU A 49 -6.43 12.90 -7.84
N GLU A 50 -6.31 14.19 -7.51
CA GLU A 50 -5.71 14.62 -6.24
C GLU A 50 -6.56 14.22 -5.04
N ASP A 51 -7.88 14.43 -5.12
CA ASP A 51 -8.83 14.04 -4.07
C ASP A 51 -8.84 12.53 -3.88
N PHE A 52 -8.89 11.77 -4.98
CA PHE A 52 -8.86 10.31 -4.93
C PHE A 52 -7.60 9.77 -4.25
N TRP A 53 -6.42 10.27 -4.62
CA TRP A 53 -5.16 9.78 -4.06
C TRP A 53 -4.92 10.26 -2.64
N LYS A 54 -5.41 11.46 -2.28
CA LYS A 54 -5.44 11.93 -0.90
C LYS A 54 -6.27 10.97 -0.04
N GLU A 55 -7.52 10.73 -0.41
CA GLU A 55 -8.39 9.81 0.34
C GLU A 55 -7.84 8.40 0.38
N THR A 56 -7.27 7.91 -0.72
CA THR A 56 -6.63 6.59 -0.74
C THR A 56 -5.53 6.53 0.32
N SER A 57 -4.66 7.53 0.40
CA SER A 57 -3.57 7.56 1.38
C SER A 57 -4.09 7.57 2.82
N GLU A 58 -5.17 8.28 3.09
CA GLU A 58 -5.79 8.34 4.43
C GLU A 58 -6.52 7.04 4.77
N PHE A 59 -7.27 6.47 3.81
CA PHE A 59 -8.06 5.25 4.00
C PHE A 59 -7.17 4.03 4.26
N VAL A 60 -6.04 3.90 3.57
CA VAL A 60 -5.06 2.82 3.82
C VAL A 60 -4.17 3.10 5.05
N GLY A 61 -4.36 4.26 5.69
CA GLY A 61 -3.61 4.70 6.86
C GLY A 61 -2.13 4.96 6.57
N LEU A 62 -1.78 5.44 5.39
CA LEU A 62 -0.40 5.72 5.00
C LEU A 62 0.21 6.78 5.92
N GLN A 63 1.33 6.44 6.56
CA GLN A 63 2.01 7.30 7.51
C GLN A 63 3.17 8.04 6.84
N PHE A 64 3.09 9.36 6.87
CA PHE A 64 4.14 10.25 6.44
C PHE A 64 4.91 10.78 7.66
N ARG A 65 6.24 10.76 7.60
CA ARG A 65 7.10 11.49 8.54
C ARG A 65 7.03 13.01 8.29
N LYS A 66 6.89 13.37 7.01
CA LYS A 66 6.59 14.74 6.57
C LYS A 66 5.43 14.65 5.58
N PRO A 67 4.27 15.26 5.86
CA PRO A 67 3.14 15.23 4.94
C PRO A 67 3.46 15.95 3.62
N PRO A 68 2.79 15.57 2.52
CA PRO A 68 2.97 16.23 1.23
C PRO A 68 2.52 17.70 1.27
N SER A 69 3.21 18.57 0.55
CA SER A 69 2.76 19.95 0.29
C SER A 69 1.68 20.01 -0.81
N ARG A 70 1.70 19.03 -1.73
CA ARG A 70 0.72 18.83 -2.81
C ARG A 70 0.61 17.34 -3.14
N ILE A 71 -0.58 16.87 -3.52
CA ILE A 71 -0.80 15.47 -3.89
C ILE A 71 -0.22 15.18 -5.28
N LEU A 72 -0.48 16.03 -6.27
CA LEU A 72 0.04 15.85 -7.62
C LEU A 72 0.60 17.17 -8.19
N ASP A 73 1.87 17.17 -8.56
CA ASP A 73 2.44 18.18 -9.45
C ASP A 73 2.53 17.62 -10.86
N ARG A 74 1.55 17.96 -11.69
CA ARG A 74 1.36 17.41 -13.03
C ARG A 74 2.29 18.09 -14.03
N SER A 75 3.04 17.30 -14.79
CA SER A 75 3.91 17.78 -15.85
C SER A 75 3.34 17.47 -17.24
N ALA A 76 3.98 18.00 -18.28
CA ALA A 76 3.63 17.73 -19.69
C ALA A 76 3.80 16.25 -20.05
N THR A 77 4.71 15.55 -19.36
CA THR A 77 4.90 14.11 -19.49
C THR A 77 4.64 13.40 -18.17
N ILE A 78 4.18 12.16 -18.25
CA ILE A 78 3.89 11.35 -17.07
C ILE A 78 5.16 11.06 -16.26
N GLN A 79 6.32 10.91 -16.91
CA GLN A 79 7.59 10.62 -16.24
C GLN A 79 8.06 11.78 -15.34
N ASN A 80 7.67 13.01 -15.69
CA ASN A 80 8.05 14.21 -14.94
C ASN A 80 6.99 14.63 -13.92
N SER A 81 5.84 13.96 -13.86
CA SER A 81 4.82 14.24 -12.86
C SER A 81 5.25 13.71 -11.49
N ARG A 82 5.02 14.49 -10.42
CA ARG A 82 5.45 14.15 -9.07
C ARG A 82 4.24 13.94 -8.17
N TRP A 83 4.21 12.82 -7.47
CA TRP A 83 3.18 12.48 -6.49
C TRP A 83 3.66 12.73 -5.07
N PHE A 84 2.75 13.14 -4.18
CA PHE A 84 3.01 13.42 -2.77
C PHE A 84 4.25 14.30 -2.56
N VAL A 85 4.21 15.48 -3.17
CA VAL A 85 5.35 16.39 -3.29
C VAL A 85 5.88 16.79 -1.92
N ASP A 86 7.21 16.82 -1.79
CA ASP A 86 7.96 17.13 -0.56
C ASP A 86 7.69 16.23 0.64
N SER A 87 6.89 15.18 0.47
CA SER A 87 6.62 14.22 1.53
C SER A 87 7.84 13.37 1.84
N GLN A 88 7.88 12.86 3.07
CA GLN A 88 8.85 11.87 3.49
C GLN A 88 8.10 10.73 4.16
N LEU A 89 8.39 9.51 3.74
CA LEU A 89 7.88 8.28 4.35
C LEU A 89 8.96 7.20 4.31
N ASN A 90 8.77 6.14 5.09
CA ASN A 90 9.54 4.93 4.96
C ASN A 90 8.60 3.75 4.67
N PHE A 91 8.92 2.99 3.62
CA PHE A 91 8.10 1.88 3.17
C PHE A 91 8.05 0.75 4.21
N ALA A 92 9.21 0.32 4.71
CA ALA A 92 9.30 -0.73 5.72
C ALA A 92 8.62 -0.33 7.04
N GLU A 93 8.74 0.94 7.45
CA GLU A 93 8.04 1.48 8.63
C GLU A 93 6.52 1.37 8.48
N ASN A 94 5.97 1.68 7.30
CA ASN A 94 4.54 1.55 7.04
C ASN A 94 4.08 0.09 7.03
N LEU A 95 4.83 -0.81 6.39
CA LEU A 95 4.51 -2.24 6.37
C LEU A 95 4.61 -2.88 7.75
N LEU A 96 5.61 -2.48 8.52
CA LEU A 96 5.87 -2.98 9.87
C LEU A 96 5.28 -2.04 10.91
N ARG A 97 4.19 -1.30 10.66
CA ARG A 97 3.62 -0.42 11.70
C ARG A 97 2.89 -1.18 12.81
N ASN A 98 2.30 -2.32 12.45
CA ASN A 98 1.62 -3.18 13.41
C ASN A 98 2.64 -3.95 14.24
N ARG A 99 2.42 -4.02 15.55
CA ARG A 99 3.25 -4.72 16.54
C ARG A 99 2.44 -5.77 17.28
N GLY A 100 3.11 -6.69 17.95
CA GLY A 100 2.48 -7.74 18.76
C GLY A 100 2.69 -9.16 18.23
N ASN A 101 1.98 -10.09 18.88
CA ASN A 101 2.15 -11.54 18.70
C ASN A 101 1.33 -12.13 17.55
N GLN A 102 0.61 -11.32 16.76
CA GLN A 102 -0.08 -11.79 15.57
C GLN A 102 0.93 -12.23 14.50
N THR A 103 0.63 -13.32 13.80
CA THR A 103 1.46 -13.79 12.69
C THR A 103 1.48 -12.75 11.56
N ALA A 104 2.67 -12.32 11.17
CA ALA A 104 2.89 -11.36 10.08
C ALA A 104 3.47 -12.02 8.82
N LEU A 105 4.23 -13.11 8.97
CA LEU A 105 4.81 -13.85 7.85
C LEU A 105 4.70 -15.35 8.11
N VAL A 106 4.24 -16.08 7.10
CA VAL A 106 4.26 -17.55 7.04
C VAL A 106 5.04 -17.93 5.79
N SER A 107 6.12 -18.69 5.97
CA SER A 107 6.92 -19.24 4.88
C SER A 107 6.81 -20.74 4.93
N ILE A 108 6.30 -21.33 3.85
CA ILE A 108 6.17 -22.78 3.66
C ILE A 108 7.07 -23.18 2.50
N ASP A 109 7.72 -24.32 2.62
CA ASP A 109 8.56 -24.84 1.55
C ASP A 109 8.02 -26.06 0.83
N GLU A 110 8.80 -26.56 -0.13
CA GLU A 110 8.39 -27.66 -1.01
C GLU A 110 8.17 -28.98 -0.27
N VAL A 111 8.77 -29.16 0.91
CA VAL A 111 8.52 -30.32 1.79
C VAL A 111 7.46 -30.04 2.86
N GLY A 112 6.83 -28.87 2.80
CA GLY A 112 5.78 -28.44 3.74
C GLY A 112 6.32 -27.94 5.08
N GLN A 113 7.63 -27.70 5.22
CA GLN A 113 8.18 -27.12 6.44
C GLN A 113 7.75 -25.65 6.54
N GLU A 114 7.17 -25.31 7.68
CA GLU A 114 6.62 -23.98 7.95
C GLU A 114 7.47 -23.22 8.97
N ILE A 115 7.75 -21.95 8.67
CA ILE A 115 8.31 -20.98 9.60
C ILE A 115 7.35 -19.80 9.69
N ARG A 116 7.06 -19.37 10.93
CA ARG A 116 6.22 -18.20 11.22
C ARG A 116 7.03 -17.13 11.91
N PHE A 117 6.70 -15.88 11.59
CA PHE A 117 7.13 -14.72 12.36
C PHE A 117 5.89 -13.98 12.85
N THR A 118 5.87 -13.66 14.14
CA THR A 118 4.98 -12.63 14.68
C THR A 118 5.37 -11.25 14.16
N ALA A 119 4.50 -10.25 14.31
CA ALA A 119 4.81 -8.89 13.90
C ALA A 119 6.03 -8.30 14.62
N ASP A 120 6.22 -8.63 15.90
CA ASP A 120 7.38 -8.20 16.68
C ASP A 120 8.67 -8.92 16.27
N GLU A 121 8.62 -10.24 16.02
CA GLU A 121 9.79 -10.99 15.53
C GLU A 121 10.21 -10.52 14.14
N LEU A 122 9.24 -10.32 13.23
CA LEU A 122 9.50 -9.80 11.89
C LEU A 122 10.18 -8.42 11.96
N PHE A 123 9.67 -7.52 12.80
CA PHE A 123 10.26 -6.21 13.01
C PHE A 123 11.68 -6.28 13.59
N ALA A 124 11.90 -7.16 14.57
CA ALA A 124 13.20 -7.36 15.19
C ALA A 124 14.24 -7.86 14.17
N GLU A 125 13.87 -8.83 13.32
CA GLU A 125 14.75 -9.36 12.29
C GLU A 125 15.05 -8.33 11.20
N VAL A 126 14.04 -7.66 10.63
CA VAL A 126 14.28 -6.57 9.65
C VAL A 126 15.17 -5.47 10.25
N SER A 127 14.98 -5.15 11.54
CA SER A 127 15.83 -4.19 12.25
C SER A 127 17.28 -4.66 12.42
N ARG A 128 17.53 -5.97 12.52
CA ARG A 128 18.89 -6.54 12.55
C ARG A 128 19.55 -6.43 11.18
N TYR A 129 18.85 -6.79 10.11
CA TYR A 129 19.35 -6.66 8.73
C TYR A 129 19.69 -5.20 8.39
N SER A 130 18.75 -4.28 8.64
CA SER A 130 18.95 -2.85 8.40
C SER A 130 20.16 -2.28 9.17
N ARG A 131 20.33 -2.65 10.45
CA ARG A 131 21.49 -2.21 11.25
C ARG A 131 22.81 -2.77 10.72
N SER A 132 22.83 -4.03 10.27
CA SER A 132 24.01 -4.66 9.69
C SER A 132 24.44 -3.97 8.38
N MET A 133 23.47 -3.68 7.50
CA MET A 133 23.72 -2.97 6.24
C MET A 133 24.25 -1.57 6.49
N LYS A 134 23.66 -0.82 7.43
CA LYS A 134 24.16 0.50 7.85
C LYS A 134 25.58 0.43 8.40
N LYS A 135 25.89 -0.57 9.24
CA LYS A 135 27.24 -0.78 9.78
C LYS A 135 28.27 -1.10 8.68
N SER A 136 27.81 -1.73 7.60
CA SER A 136 28.64 -2.03 6.41
C SER A 136 28.85 -0.81 5.49
N GLY A 137 28.31 0.36 5.86
CA GLY A 137 28.48 1.61 5.13
C GLY A 137 27.38 1.93 4.13
N LEU A 138 26.29 1.17 4.07
CA LEU A 138 25.19 1.40 3.13
C LEU A 138 24.48 2.74 3.41
N GLN A 139 24.27 3.53 2.36
CA GLN A 139 23.63 4.85 2.41
C GLN A 139 22.35 4.90 1.56
N PRO A 140 21.44 5.85 1.85
CA PRO A 140 20.29 6.11 0.97
C PRO A 140 20.74 6.41 -0.47
N GLY A 141 20.20 5.66 -1.45
CA GLY A 141 20.57 5.77 -2.87
C GLY A 141 21.53 4.68 -3.35
N ASP A 142 22.13 3.92 -2.43
CA ASP A 142 22.88 2.73 -2.78
C ASP A 142 21.96 1.61 -3.27
N ARG A 143 22.49 0.74 -4.13
CA ARG A 143 21.76 -0.40 -4.68
C ARG A 143 22.25 -1.67 -3.99
N VAL A 144 21.30 -2.46 -3.48
CA VAL A 144 21.54 -3.79 -2.92
C VAL A 144 20.93 -4.81 -3.87
N ALA A 145 21.72 -5.78 -4.30
CA ALA A 145 21.24 -6.91 -5.10
C ALA A 145 21.25 -8.18 -4.26
N ALA A 146 20.22 -9.00 -4.40
CA ALA A 146 20.08 -10.26 -3.69
C ALA A 146 19.64 -11.36 -4.67
N PHE A 147 20.31 -12.51 -4.64
CA PHE A 147 19.91 -13.70 -5.36
C PHE A 147 19.40 -14.72 -4.35
N LEU A 148 18.08 -14.67 -4.10
CA LEU A 148 17.43 -15.44 -3.04
C LEU A 148 16.18 -16.16 -3.58
N PRO A 149 15.85 -17.36 -3.07
CA PRO A 149 14.61 -18.05 -3.41
C PRO A 149 13.38 -17.37 -2.77
N ASN A 150 12.15 -17.81 -3.07
CA ASN A 150 10.96 -17.35 -2.35
C ASN A 150 10.88 -17.98 -0.95
N ARG A 151 11.55 -17.38 0.04
CA ARG A 151 11.62 -17.82 1.45
C ARG A 151 11.49 -16.61 2.38
N ALA A 152 11.23 -16.84 3.66
CA ALA A 152 11.12 -15.77 4.66
C ALA A 152 12.28 -14.77 4.62
N HIS A 153 13.52 -15.26 4.51
CA HIS A 153 14.73 -14.42 4.46
C HIS A 153 14.75 -13.41 3.31
N THR A 154 14.05 -13.68 2.21
CA THR A 154 13.92 -12.76 1.07
C THR A 154 13.01 -11.58 1.38
N VAL A 155 12.05 -11.75 2.29
CA VAL A 155 11.22 -10.66 2.79
C VAL A 155 11.97 -9.86 3.86
N LEU A 156 12.90 -10.49 4.59
CA LEU A 156 13.70 -9.85 5.64
C LEU A 156 14.83 -8.95 5.10
N ALA A 157 15.36 -9.28 3.92
CA ALA A 157 16.49 -8.61 3.28
C ALA A 157 16.12 -7.25 2.68
#